data_AF-A0A831WT90-F1
#
_entry.id   AF-A0A831WT90-F1
#
_cell.length_a   1.000
_cell.length_b   1.000
_cell.length_c   1.000
_cell.angle_alpha   90.00
_cell.angle_beta   90.00
_cell.angle_gamma   90.00
#
_symmetry.space_group_name_H-M   'P 1'
#
loop_
_entity.id
_entity.type
_entity.pdbx_description
1 polymer ?
#
loop_
_entity_poly.entity_id
_entity_poly.type
_entity_poly.pdbx_seq_one_letter_code
_entity_poly.pdbx_strand_id
1 'polypeptide(L)'
;MNIRISQLEDRTGQKLILRIEGLLNNDGAEMLERVFADLPNQQKRILILDLKRITPLDEGSDSLLRRFNQQQAERESYDPGRKVSVSD
;
A
#
# COMPACT_ATOMS: atom_id res chain seq x y z
N MET A 1 -6.96 -6.41 20.09
CA MET A 1 -6.19 -7.36 19.27
C MET A 1 -5.33 -6.52 18.34
N ASN A 2 -4.00 -6.62 18.44
CA ASN A 2 -3.09 -5.77 17.67
C ASN A 2 -3.13 -6.11 16.17
N ILE A 3 -2.61 -5.21 15.35
CA ILE A 3 -2.50 -5.37 13.90
C ILE A 3 -1.68 -6.61 13.54
N ARG A 4 -2.08 -7.31 12.48
CA ARG A 4 -1.33 -8.41 11.87
C ARG A 4 -1.11 -8.10 10.40
N ILE A 5 0.13 -8.24 9.96
CA ILE A 5 0.54 -8.03 8.57
C ILE A 5 0.99 -9.38 8.01
N SER A 6 0.43 -9.77 6.87
CA SER A 6 0.78 -11.00 6.16
C SER A 6 1.16 -10.68 4.73
N GLN A 7 2.31 -11.19 4.29
CA GLN A 7 2.80 -11.04 2.93
C GLN A 7 2.36 -12.24 2.09
N LEU A 8 1.73 -11.96 0.96
CA LEU A 8 1.28 -12.94 -0.02
C LEU A 8 1.90 -12.54 -1.37
N GLU A 9 2.58 -13.48 -2.03
CA GLU A 9 3.04 -13.28 -3.40
C GLU A 9 2.05 -13.91 -4.37
N ASP A 10 1.75 -13.19 -5.45
CA ASP A 10 1.00 -13.80 -6.55
C ASP A 10 1.86 -14.86 -7.27
N ARG A 11 1.22 -15.82 -7.93
CA ARG A 11 1.88 -16.93 -8.65
C ARG A 11 2.88 -16.45 -9.71
N THR A 12 2.71 -15.24 -10.21
CA THR A 12 3.58 -14.61 -11.21
C THR A 12 4.81 -13.91 -10.60
N GLY A 13 4.86 -13.74 -9.27
CA GLY A 13 5.90 -12.98 -8.58
C GLY A 13 5.91 -11.47 -8.91
N GLN A 14 4.95 -11.01 -9.72
CA GLN A 14 4.82 -9.60 -10.13
C GLN A 14 3.99 -8.78 -9.14
N LYS A 15 3.24 -9.43 -8.25
CA LYS A 15 2.40 -8.73 -7.28
C LYS A 15 2.79 -9.14 -5.88
N LEU A 16 2.97 -8.13 -5.03
CA LEU A 16 3.13 -8.29 -3.60
C LEU A 16 1.84 -7.83 -2.95
N ILE A 17 1.12 -8.76 -2.32
CA ILE A 17 -0.11 -8.45 -1.59
C ILE A 17 0.23 -8.43 -0.11
N LEU A 18 0.12 -7.26 0.52
CA LEU A 18 0.19 -7.14 1.97
C LEU A 18 -1.25 -7.13 2.50
N ARG A 19 -1.62 -8.19 3.20
CA ARG A 19 -2.89 -8.28 3.92
C ARG A 19 -2.71 -7.79 5.34
N ILE A 20 -3.55 -6.85 5.72
CA ILE A 20 -3.50 -6.20 7.02
C ILE A 20 -4.83 -6.48 7.73
N GLU A 21 -4.76 -7.10 8.89
CA GLU A 21 -5.94 -7.52 9.65
C GLU A 21 -5.85 -7.00 11.09
N GLY A 22 -7.00 -6.67 11.68
CA GLY A 22 -7.10 -6.28 13.08
C GLY A 22 -7.34 -4.79 13.29
N LEU A 23 -6.93 -4.30 14.45
CA LEU A 23 -7.18 -2.93 14.88
C LEU A 23 -6.02 -2.05 14.40
N LEU A 24 -6.34 -1.03 13.60
CA LEU A 24 -5.36 -0.03 13.17
C LEU A 24 -5.45 1.16 14.13
N ASN A 25 -4.44 1.27 14.98
CA ASN A 25 -4.16 2.39 15.88
C ASN A 25 -2.81 3.00 15.51
N ASN A 26 -2.39 4.07 16.19
CA ASN A 26 -1.09 4.72 15.97
C ASN A 26 0.10 3.75 15.93
N ASP A 27 0.18 2.80 16.86
CA ASP A 27 1.28 1.81 16.88
C ASP A 27 1.28 0.92 15.62
N GLY A 28 0.08 0.50 15.19
CA GLY A 28 -0.08 -0.29 13.97
C GLY A 28 0.21 0.52 12.71
N ALA A 29 -0.10 1.82 12.73
CA ALA A 29 0.23 2.78 11.70
C ALA A 29 1.75 2.93 11.53
N GLU A 30 2.49 3.12 12.64
CA GLU A 30 3.96 3.18 12.60
C GLU A 30 4.59 1.87 12.11
N MET A 31 4.04 0.73 12.55
CA MET A 31 4.50 -0.58 12.09
C MET A 31 4.31 -0.75 10.58
N LEU A 32 3.18 -0.29 10.04
CA LEU A 32 2.95 -0.28 8.59
C LEU A 32 4.01 0.58 7.90
N GLU A 33 4.19 1.85 8.29
CA GLU A 33 5.16 2.73 7.65
C GLU A 33 6.57 2.10 7.58
N ARG A 34 7.02 1.43 8.65
CA ARG A 34 8.31 0.71 8.64
C ARG A 34 8.33 -0.44 7.65
N VAL A 35 7.28 -1.28 7.63
CA VAL A 35 7.17 -2.37 6.66
C VAL A 35 7.23 -1.84 5.23
N PHE A 36 6.55 -0.73 4.93
CA PHE A 36 6.62 -0.11 3.61
C PHE A 36 7.97 0.50 3.28
N ALA A 37 8.64 1.13 4.26
CA ALA A 37 9.98 1.67 4.08
C ALA A 37 11.01 0.56 3.79
N ASP A 38 10.81 -0.61 4.38
CA ASP A 38 11.66 -1.80 4.20
C ASP A 38 11.32 -2.59 2.92
N LEU A 39 10.21 -2.30 2.25
CA LEU A 39 9.93 -2.91 0.96
C LEU A 39 10.99 -2.46 -0.05
N PRO A 40 11.61 -3.39 -0.79
CA PRO A 40 12.66 -3.05 -1.73
C PRO A 40 12.10 -2.10 -2.80
N ASN A 41 12.52 -0.84 -2.76
CA ASN A 41 12.16 0.24 -3.70
C ASN A 41 12.45 -0.10 -5.18
N GLN A 42 13.07 -1.24 -5.47
CA GLN A 42 13.57 -1.62 -6.80
C GLN A 42 12.86 -2.80 -7.46
N GLN A 43 11.92 -3.46 -6.78
CA GLN A 43 11.15 -4.50 -7.45
C GLN A 43 9.99 -3.84 -8.19
N LYS A 44 9.95 -3.97 -9.53
CA LYS A 44 8.80 -3.63 -10.40
C LYS A 44 7.58 -4.51 -10.09
N ARG A 45 7.25 -4.66 -8.81
CA ARG A 45 6.14 -5.44 -8.31
C ARG A 45 5.01 -4.48 -7.98
N ILE A 46 3.81 -4.85 -8.40
CA ILE A 46 2.61 -4.13 -8.03
C ILE A 46 2.34 -4.45 -6.56
N LEU A 47 2.35 -3.42 -5.72
CA LEU A 47 2.02 -3.54 -4.31
C LEU A 47 0.51 -3.40 -4.14
N ILE A 48 -0.13 -4.41 -3.54
CA ILE A 48 -1.56 -4.42 -3.27
C ILE A 48 -1.77 -4.47 -1.76
N LEU A 49 -2.59 -3.54 -1.26
CA LEU A 49 -2.96 -3.48 0.15
C LEU A 49 -4.37 -3.99 0.35
N ASP A 50 -4.50 -5.11 1.06
CA ASP A 50 -5.78 -5.68 1.44
C ASP A 50 -6.13 -5.25 2.87
N LEU A 51 -6.95 -4.19 2.95
CA LEU A 51 -7.39 -3.56 4.19
C LEU A 51 -8.81 -4.00 4.61
N LYS A 52 -9.40 -5.01 3.94
CA LYS A 52 -10.81 -5.40 4.15
C LYS A 52 -11.17 -5.85 5.56
N ARG A 53 -10.15 -6.14 6.39
CA ARG A 53 -10.29 -6.64 7.76
C ARG A 53 -9.64 -5.72 8.78
N ILE A 54 -9.47 -4.44 8.41
CA ILE A 54 -9.04 -3.40 9.33
C ILE A 54 -10.27 -2.74 9.94
N THR A 55 -10.22 -2.54 11.25
CA THR A 55 -11.08 -1.58 11.95
C THR A 55 -10.19 -0.42 12.43
N PRO A 56 -10.31 0.79 11.86
CA PRO A 56 -9.59 1.95 12.37
C PRO A 56 -10.14 2.34 13.74
N LEU A 57 -9.26 2.76 14.65
CA LEU A 57 -9.62 3.09 16.02
C LEU A 57 -9.31 4.53 16.43
N ASP A 58 -8.56 5.28 15.62
CA ASP A 58 -8.15 6.65 15.92
C ASP A 58 -8.06 7.54 14.66
N GLU A 59 -8.06 8.86 14.83
CA GLU A 59 -7.90 9.80 13.70
C GLU A 59 -6.53 9.67 13.00
N GLY A 60 -5.53 9.14 13.70
CA GLY A 60 -4.18 8.90 13.15
C GLY A 60 -4.19 7.82 12.07
N SER A 61 -4.94 6.74 12.29
CA SER A 61 -5.09 5.63 11.33
C SER A 61 -5.83 6.04 10.06
N ASP A 62 -6.83 6.92 10.15
CA ASP A 62 -7.52 7.48 8.97
C ASP A 62 -6.59 8.39 8.14
N SER A 63 -5.79 9.22 8.82
CA SER A 63 -4.82 10.10 8.18
C SER A 63 -3.73 9.31 7.45
N LEU A 64 -3.30 8.19 8.03
CA LEU A 64 -2.35 7.26 7.43
C LEU A 64 -2.91 6.62 6.14
N LEU A 65 -4.14 6.11 6.17
CA LEU A 65 -4.78 5.52 4.99
C LEU A 65 -4.91 6.52 3.83
N ARG A 66 -5.20 7.79 4.14
CA ARG A 66 -5.24 8.87 3.15
C ARG A 66 -3.86 9.15 2.53
N ARG A 67 -2.81 9.22 3.36
CA ARG A 67 -1.42 9.41 2.88
C ARG A 67 -0.98 8.24 2.00
N PHE A 68 -1.34 7.00 2.37
CA PHE A 68 -1.05 5.82 1.55
C PHE A 68 -1.72 5.88 0.18
N ASN A 69 -3.00 6.23 0.12
CA ASN A 69 -3.70 6.39 -1.17
C ASN A 69 -3.06 7.48 -2.05
N GLN A 70 -2.61 8.60 -1.47
CA GLN A 70 -1.93 9.65 -2.22
C GLN A 70 -0.58 9.17 -2.79
N GLN A 71 0.25 8.50 -1.99
CA GLN A 71 1.55 8.00 -2.44
C GLN A 71 1.44 6.94 -3.54
N GLN A 72 0.39 6.11 -3.54
CA GLN A 72 0.14 5.16 -4.64
C GLN A 72 -0.32 5.88 -5.91
N ALA A 73 -1.22 6.89 -5.79
CA ALA A 73 -1.66 7.69 -6.93
C ALA A 73 -0.50 8.48 -7.58
N GLU A 74 0.45 8.98 -6.79
CA GLU A 74 1.67 9.61 -7.30
C GLU A 74 2.59 8.61 -8.00
N ARG A 75 2.68 7.37 -7.52
CA ARG A 75 3.44 6.29 -8.17
C ARG A 75 2.83 5.82 -9.49
N GLU A 76 1.50 5.83 -9.62
CA GLU A 76 0.81 5.57 -10.90
C GLU A 76 0.87 6.75 -11.87
N SER A 77 1.07 7.97 -11.38
CA SER A 77 1.13 9.18 -12.22
C SER A 77 2.48 9.36 -12.93
N TYR A 78 3.50 8.55 -12.62
CA TYR A 78 4.76 8.52 -13.36
C TYR A 78 4.81 7.33 -14.34
N ASP A 79 3.95 7.39 -15.37
CA ASP A 79 4.10 6.59 -16.58
C ASP A 79 4.76 7.46 -17.68
N PRO A 80 6.09 7.41 -17.86
CA PRO A 80 6.77 8.12 -18.95
C PRO A 80 6.49 7.51 -20.34
N GLY A 81 5.52 6.58 -20.45
CA GLY A 81 5.20 5.82 -21.65
C GLY A 81 3.84 6.16 -22.29
N ARG A 82 2.98 6.96 -21.67
CA ARG A 82 1.69 7.36 -22.26
C ARG A 82 1.92 8.40 -23.36
N LYS A 83 2.37 7.95 -24.54
CA LYS A 83 2.26 8.70 -25.79
C LYS A 83 0.79 9.08 -25.95
N VAL A 84 0.52 10.36 -25.78
CA VAL A 84 -0.74 10.96 -26.19
C VAL A 84 -0.75 10.89 -27.71
N SER A 85 -1.36 9.84 -28.26
CA SER A 85 -1.79 9.84 -29.65
C SER A 85 -2.95 10.82 -29.75
N VAL A 86 -2.62 12.07 -30.06
CA VAL A 86 -3.59 13.02 -30.61
C VAL A 86 -3.82 12.55 -32.05
N SER A 87 -4.98 11.98 -32.32
CA SER A 87 -5.45 11.76 -33.67
C SER A 87 -5.91 13.11 -34.25
N ASP A 88 -5.58 13.28 -35.53
CA ASP A 88 -5.72 14.44 -36.43
C ASP A 88 -6.97 15.31 -36.23
#